data_AF-A0A916WQ16-F1
#
_entry.id   AF-A0A916WQ16-F1
#
_cell.length_a   1.000
_cell.length_b   1.000
_cell.length_c   1.000
_cell.angle_alpha   90.00
_cell.angle_beta   90.00
_cell.angle_gamma   90.00
#
_symmetry.space_group_name_H-M   'P 1'
#
loop_
_entity.id
_entity.type
_entity.pdbx_description
1 polymer ?
#
loop_
_entity_poly.entity_id
_entity_poly.type
_entity_poly.pdbx_seq_one_letter_code
_entity_poly.pdbx_strand_id
1 'polypeptide(L)'
;MRPKLENWRDHPRFERLDQMSDRRREQVTHRVQRMAADLDFKLNEAVGWRSAVVLGWAGMRGAITVAAALTIPLDTPRRSELVLIAYLVAAITLLVQGLSLPVVIRKAKVTDNSTERLAREQLELIDDLYGVALDEVDQLARTSEDEAEQATIARVREDLVAERASLTRRADLNARTEREDYCRIRLKVVAAQRSELSAVEDRGTFSSQGVSSAVRMLDRDEVRLTSFDDDAN
;
A
#
# COMPACT_ATOMS: atom_id res chain seq x y z
N MET A 1 -65.68 -11.53 -6.03
CA MET A 1 -64.95 -11.74 -4.76
C MET A 1 -63.47 -11.43 -4.99
N ARG A 2 -63.03 -10.22 -4.62
CA ARG A 2 -61.62 -9.80 -4.54
C ARG A 2 -61.48 -9.03 -3.22
N PRO A 3 -60.54 -9.36 -2.33
CA PRO A 3 -60.44 -8.69 -1.04
C PRO A 3 -59.89 -7.26 -1.21
N LYS A 4 -60.54 -6.31 -0.54
CA LYS A 4 -60.11 -4.92 -0.39
C LYS A 4 -58.86 -4.88 0.48
N LEU A 5 -57.74 -4.45 -0.10
CA LEU A 5 -56.59 -3.93 0.64
C LEU A 5 -56.81 -2.43 0.79
N GLU A 6 -57.57 -2.06 1.82
CA GLU A 6 -57.85 -0.66 2.15
C GLU A 6 -57.08 -0.29 3.42
N ASN A 7 -56.23 0.73 3.26
CA ASN A 7 -55.74 1.62 4.31
C ASN A 7 -54.81 1.09 5.42
N TRP A 8 -53.56 0.80 5.05
CA TRP A 8 -52.43 0.69 5.99
C TRP A 8 -51.62 2.00 6.15
N ARG A 9 -51.98 3.06 5.43
CA ARG A 9 -51.24 4.35 5.38
C ARG A 9 -51.66 5.38 6.43
N ASP A 10 -52.76 5.16 7.15
CA ASP A 10 -53.32 6.14 8.09
C ASP A 10 -52.86 5.91 9.55
N HIS A 11 -51.75 5.21 9.76
CA HIS A 11 -51.24 4.96 11.10
C HIS A 11 -50.38 6.14 11.58
N PRO A 12 -50.64 6.75 12.76
CA PRO A 12 -49.94 7.93 13.27
C PRO A 12 -48.44 7.73 13.62
N ARG A 13 -47.87 6.56 13.32
CA ARG A 13 -46.42 6.30 13.38
C ARG A 13 -45.69 6.76 12.12
N PHE A 14 -46.37 6.88 10.98
CA PHE A 14 -45.73 7.22 9.68
C PHE A 14 -45.59 8.73 9.44
N GLU A 15 -46.35 9.56 10.15
CA GLU A 15 -46.29 11.03 10.03
C GLU A 15 -44.99 11.62 10.62
N ARG A 16 -44.32 10.88 11.51
CA ARG A 16 -42.99 11.24 12.05
C ARG A 16 -41.84 11.01 11.07
N LEU A 17 -42.04 10.24 9.99
CA LEU A 17 -40.97 9.92 9.04
C LEU A 17 -40.77 11.00 7.96
N ASP A 18 -41.77 11.86 7.74
CA ASP A 18 -41.68 12.92 6.72
C ASP A 18 -40.96 14.17 7.23
N GLN A 19 -40.91 14.37 8.56
CA GLN A 19 -40.19 15.50 9.20
C GLN A 19 -38.66 15.28 9.32
N MET A 20 -38.14 14.11 8.94
CA MET A 20 -36.70 13.79 9.03
C MET A 20 -35.87 14.22 7.81
N SER A 21 -36.48 14.88 6.82
CA SER A 21 -35.85 15.18 5.52
C SER A 21 -34.86 16.36 5.56
N ASP A 22 -35.04 17.34 6.44
CA ASP A 22 -34.23 18.56 6.39
C ASP A 22 -32.92 18.49 7.19
N ARG A 23 -32.86 17.70 8.27
CA ARG A 23 -31.64 17.56 9.10
C ARG A 23 -30.58 16.62 8.51
N ARG A 24 -30.98 15.71 7.60
CA ARG A 24 -30.03 14.83 6.88
C ARG A 24 -29.11 15.60 5.93
N ARG A 25 -29.51 16.79 5.48
CA ARG A 25 -28.71 17.60 4.52
C ARG A 25 -27.43 18.15 5.13
N GLU A 26 -27.41 18.47 6.43
CA GLU A 26 -26.21 19.00 7.11
C GLU A 26 -25.19 17.92 7.50
N GLN A 27 -25.62 16.67 7.70
CA GLN A 27 -24.70 15.56 8.02
C GLN A 27 -23.98 15.00 6.78
N VAL A 28 -24.56 15.14 5.59
CA VAL A 28 -23.97 14.67 4.33
C VAL A 28 -22.74 15.50 3.93
N THR A 29 -22.67 16.76 4.36
CA THR A 29 -21.55 17.67 4.06
C THR A 29 -20.20 17.20 4.60
N HIS A 30 -20.16 16.53 5.75
CA HIS A 30 -18.90 16.00 6.31
C HIS A 30 -18.44 14.68 5.66
N ARG A 31 -19.36 13.88 5.11
CA ARG A 31 -19.03 12.60 4.45
C ARG A 31 -18.39 12.80 3.08
N VAL A 32 -18.83 13.84 2.37
CA VAL A 32 -18.26 14.19 1.05
C VAL A 32 -16.84 14.75 1.17
N GLN A 33 -16.51 15.44 2.26
CA GLN A 33 -15.16 15.94 2.50
C GLN A 33 -14.13 14.84 2.78
N ARG A 34 -14.49 13.78 3.53
CA ARG A 34 -13.57 12.65 3.79
C ARG A 34 -13.31 11.79 2.56
N MET A 35 -14.33 11.53 1.74
CA MET A 35 -14.14 10.83 0.45
C MET A 35 -13.29 11.64 -0.54
N ALA A 36 -13.33 12.97 -0.49
CA ALA A 36 -12.50 13.83 -1.31
C ALA A 36 -11.02 13.82 -0.88
N ALA A 37 -10.74 13.74 0.43
CA ALA A 37 -9.38 13.63 0.95
C ALA A 37 -8.70 12.31 0.56
N ASP A 38 -9.45 11.21 0.57
CA ASP A 38 -8.96 9.90 0.14
C ASP A 38 -8.64 9.83 -1.37
N LEU A 39 -9.40 10.58 -2.19
CA LEU A 39 -9.16 10.63 -3.63
C LEU A 39 -7.91 11.45 -3.96
N ASP A 40 -7.70 12.57 -3.27
CA ASP A 40 -6.49 13.39 -3.39
C ASP A 40 -5.24 12.62 -2.91
N PHE A 41 -5.37 11.88 -1.82
CA PHE A 41 -4.33 10.98 -1.33
C PHE A 41 -3.98 9.87 -2.35
N LYS A 42 -4.98 9.20 -2.93
CA LYS A 42 -4.75 8.13 -3.93
C LYS A 42 -4.18 8.65 -5.26
N LEU A 43 -4.57 9.84 -5.70
CA LEU A 43 -4.00 10.47 -6.89
C LEU A 43 -2.53 10.88 -6.67
N ASN A 44 -2.19 11.31 -5.45
CA ASN A 44 -0.84 11.71 -5.07
C ASN A 44 0.09 10.51 -4.76
N GLU A 45 -0.45 9.41 -4.23
CA GLU A 45 0.30 8.17 -3.97
C GLU A 45 0.60 7.39 -5.27
N ALA A 46 -0.33 7.39 -6.24
CA ALA A 46 -0.17 6.71 -7.54
C ALA A 46 0.87 7.41 -8.45
N VAL A 47 1.10 8.71 -8.27
CA VAL A 47 2.23 9.44 -8.84
C VAL A 47 3.17 9.85 -7.72
N GLY A 48 3.57 8.88 -6.89
CA GLY A 48 4.59 9.12 -5.89
C GLY A 48 5.78 9.83 -6.52
N TRP A 49 6.30 10.88 -5.88
CA TRP A 49 7.41 11.69 -6.40
C TRP A 49 8.60 10.86 -6.91
N ARG A 50 8.74 9.63 -6.42
CA ARG A 50 9.69 8.60 -6.89
C ARG A 50 9.39 8.14 -8.32
N SER A 51 8.13 7.84 -8.66
CA SER A 51 7.68 7.57 -10.02
C SER A 51 7.88 8.78 -10.91
N ALA A 52 7.61 10.00 -10.42
CA ALA A 52 7.87 11.24 -11.18
C ALA A 52 9.37 11.48 -11.42
N VAL A 53 10.23 11.18 -10.44
CA VAL A 53 11.70 11.23 -10.58
C VAL A 53 12.17 10.16 -11.56
N VAL A 54 11.67 8.92 -11.48
CA VAL A 54 12.03 7.84 -12.42
C VAL A 54 11.57 8.16 -13.84
N LEU A 55 10.35 8.70 -14.00
CA LEU A 55 9.80 9.10 -15.31
C LEU A 55 10.52 10.33 -15.87
N GLY A 56 10.88 11.30 -15.03
CA GLY A 56 11.71 12.45 -15.40
C GLY A 56 13.16 12.08 -15.74
N TRP A 57 13.73 11.09 -15.05
CA TRP A 57 15.07 10.58 -15.32
C TRP A 57 15.13 9.71 -16.58
N ALA A 58 14.07 8.94 -16.84
CA ALA A 58 13.88 8.22 -18.10
C ALA A 58 13.65 9.20 -19.28
N GLY A 59 12.90 10.29 -19.06
CA GLY A 59 12.60 11.32 -20.05
C GLY A 59 13.81 12.21 -20.43
N MET A 60 14.62 12.62 -19.45
CA MET A 60 15.82 13.46 -19.70
C MET A 60 16.91 12.77 -20.52
N ARG A 61 16.87 11.44 -20.67
CA ARG A 61 17.92 10.68 -21.36
C ARG A 61 17.61 10.30 -22.82
N GLY A 62 16.36 10.42 -23.25
CA GLY A 62 15.97 10.10 -24.63
C GLY A 62 16.18 11.25 -25.62
N ALA A 63 15.71 12.46 -25.26
CA ALA A 63 15.67 13.59 -26.20
C ALA A 63 17.04 14.30 -26.35
N ILE A 64 17.79 14.45 -25.25
CA ILE A 64 19.05 15.21 -25.25
C ILE A 64 20.18 14.44 -25.97
N THR A 65 20.21 13.11 -25.84
CA THR A 65 21.19 12.26 -26.54
C THR A 65 20.92 12.22 -28.05
N VAL A 66 19.65 12.18 -28.45
CA VAL A 66 19.25 12.28 -29.87
C VAL A 66 19.56 13.67 -30.43
N ALA A 67 19.34 14.74 -29.67
CA ALA A 67 19.70 16.11 -30.06
C ALA A 67 21.22 16.31 -30.17
N ALA A 68 22.01 15.74 -29.26
CA ALA A 68 23.47 15.78 -29.30
C ALA A 68 24.03 15.04 -30.53
N ALA A 69 23.43 13.90 -30.91
CA ALA A 69 23.80 13.17 -32.12
C ALA A 69 23.60 14.00 -33.41
N LEU A 70 22.62 14.91 -33.41
CA LEU A 70 22.33 15.82 -34.54
C LEU A 70 23.21 17.08 -34.57
N THR A 71 24.02 17.34 -33.54
CA THR A 71 24.78 18.61 -33.38
C THR A 71 26.20 18.56 -33.98
N ILE A 72 26.65 17.40 -34.50
CA ILE A 72 28.03 17.26 -35.03
C ILE A 72 28.17 17.96 -36.40
N PRO A 73 28.98 19.03 -36.54
CA PRO A 73 29.18 19.73 -37.81
C PRO A 73 29.88 18.85 -38.86
N LEU A 74 29.57 19.07 -40.14
CA LEU A 74 29.98 18.20 -41.25
C LEU A 74 31.44 18.38 -41.71
N ASP A 75 32.16 19.39 -41.21
CA ASP A 75 33.34 19.96 -41.88
C ASP A 75 34.69 19.75 -41.14
N THR A 76 34.85 18.65 -40.41
CA THR A 76 36.06 18.38 -39.59
C THR A 76 36.99 17.31 -40.21
N PRO A 77 38.32 17.53 -40.31
CA PRO A 77 39.27 16.49 -40.70
C PRO A 77 39.29 15.34 -39.67
N ARG A 78 39.34 14.07 -40.10
CA ARG A 78 39.27 12.85 -39.25
C ARG A 78 37.96 12.69 -38.44
N ARG A 79 36.86 13.27 -38.93
CA ARG A 79 35.50 13.20 -38.34
C ARG A 79 35.04 11.79 -37.98
N SER A 80 35.29 10.80 -38.83
CA SER A 80 34.85 9.41 -38.61
C SER A 80 35.40 8.82 -37.30
N GLU A 81 36.64 9.15 -36.94
CA GLU A 81 37.30 8.65 -35.74
C GLU A 81 36.77 9.35 -34.48
N LEU A 82 36.57 10.66 -34.54
CA LEU A 82 36.01 11.44 -33.42
C LEU A 82 34.54 11.11 -33.15
N VAL A 83 33.75 10.90 -34.20
CA VAL A 83 32.35 10.46 -34.09
C VAL A 83 32.27 9.06 -33.48
N LEU A 84 33.16 8.14 -33.89
CA LEU A 84 33.21 6.80 -33.31
C LEU A 84 33.53 6.84 -31.82
N ILE A 85 34.52 7.65 -31.40
CA ILE A 85 34.89 7.80 -29.99
C ILE A 85 33.75 8.43 -29.19
N ALA A 86 33.12 9.50 -29.70
CA ALA A 86 31.99 10.13 -29.04
C ALA A 86 30.80 9.16 -28.88
N TYR A 87 30.53 8.34 -29.89
CA TYR A 87 29.48 7.33 -29.84
C TYR A 87 29.81 6.22 -28.84
N LEU A 88 31.06 5.75 -28.82
CA LEU A 88 31.53 4.72 -27.88
C LEU A 88 31.45 5.22 -26.43
N VAL A 89 31.89 6.46 -26.18
CA VAL A 89 31.81 7.09 -24.86
C VAL A 89 30.35 7.26 -24.45
N ALA A 90 29.48 7.73 -25.34
CA ALA A 90 28.04 7.82 -25.05
C ALA A 90 27.42 6.45 -24.73
N ALA A 91 27.73 5.42 -25.52
CA ALA A 91 27.22 4.06 -25.31
C ALA A 91 27.70 3.45 -23.99
N ILE A 92 28.98 3.60 -23.65
CA ILE A 92 29.55 3.12 -22.38
C ILE A 92 28.91 3.87 -21.20
N THR A 93 28.73 5.18 -21.33
CA THR A 93 28.10 5.99 -20.28
C THR A 93 26.64 5.59 -20.07
N LEU A 94 25.91 5.29 -21.15
CA LEU A 94 24.53 4.79 -21.11
C LEU A 94 24.44 3.39 -20.50
N LEU A 95 25.39 2.50 -20.78
CA LEU A 95 25.48 1.16 -20.19
C LEU A 95 25.72 1.24 -18.68
N VAL A 96 26.70 2.03 -18.25
CA VAL A 96 27.01 2.23 -16.82
C VAL A 96 25.84 2.89 -16.09
N GLN A 97 25.18 3.87 -16.71
CA GLN A 97 24.03 4.55 -16.14
C GLN A 97 22.76 3.68 -16.13
N GLY A 98 22.54 2.84 -17.14
CA GLY A 98 21.42 1.90 -17.22
C GLY A 98 21.53 0.78 -16.17
N LEU A 99 22.74 0.28 -15.92
CA LEU A 99 23.01 -0.71 -14.86
C LEU A 99 22.88 -0.13 -13.44
N SER A 100 22.97 1.19 -13.28
CA SER A 100 22.80 1.88 -11.99
C SER A 100 21.33 2.01 -11.55
N LEU A 101 20.39 1.99 -12.50
CA LEU A 101 18.96 2.13 -12.27
C LEU A 101 18.37 1.00 -11.40
N PRO A 102 18.63 -0.30 -11.65
CA PRO A 102 18.11 -1.38 -10.79
C PRO A 102 18.66 -1.31 -9.36
N VAL A 103 19.86 -0.76 -9.15
CA VAL A 103 20.42 -0.54 -7.80
C VAL A 103 19.70 0.58 -7.06
N VAL A 104 19.32 1.65 -7.76
CA VAL A 104 18.54 2.77 -7.20
C VAL A 104 17.10 2.34 -6.92
N ILE A 105 16.45 1.60 -7.83
CA ILE A 105 15.09 1.05 -7.63
C ILE A 105 15.07 0.10 -6.44
N ARG A 106 16.09 -0.77 -6.30
CA ARG A 106 16.22 -1.71 -5.18
C ARG A 106 16.53 -1.00 -3.85
N LYS A 107 17.20 0.16 -3.88
CA LYS A 107 17.39 1.04 -2.71
C LYS A 107 16.16 1.91 -2.40
N ALA A 108 15.26 2.14 -3.35
CA ALA A 108 14.11 3.05 -3.23
C ALA A 108 12.91 2.49 -2.43
N LYS A 109 13.12 1.46 -1.58
CA LYS A 109 12.16 0.93 -0.60
C LYS A 109 10.98 0.14 -1.17
N VAL A 110 11.25 -0.99 -1.83
CA VAL A 110 10.40 -2.17 -1.63
C VAL A 110 10.93 -2.90 -0.41
N THR A 111 10.78 -2.28 0.76
CA THR A 111 10.88 -2.99 2.03
C THR A 111 9.45 -3.14 2.51
N ASP A 112 8.75 -4.08 1.88
CA ASP A 112 7.95 -5.09 2.58
C ASP A 112 6.96 -4.61 3.66
N ASN A 113 6.46 -3.38 3.52
CA ASN A 113 5.45 -2.81 4.41
C ASN A 113 4.09 -2.73 3.71
N SER A 114 3.94 -3.22 2.48
CA SER A 114 2.65 -3.21 1.78
C SER A 114 1.61 -4.03 2.53
N THR A 115 1.99 -5.22 3.01
CA THR A 115 1.07 -6.11 3.76
C THR A 115 0.72 -5.51 5.12
N GLU A 116 1.72 -5.04 5.87
CA GLU A 116 1.46 -4.37 7.16
C GLU A 116 0.68 -3.06 7.03
N ARG A 117 0.86 -2.31 5.93
CA ARG A 117 0.07 -1.12 5.64
C ARG A 117 -1.37 -1.48 5.32
N LEU A 118 -1.60 -2.46 4.45
CA LEU A 118 -2.94 -2.92 4.10
C LEU A 118 -3.70 -3.47 5.31
N ALA A 119 -3.01 -4.21 6.19
CA ALA A 119 -3.60 -4.69 7.44
C ALA A 119 -3.97 -3.53 8.39
N ARG A 120 -3.11 -2.52 8.52
CA ARG A 120 -3.41 -1.31 9.30
C ARG A 120 -4.57 -0.51 8.72
N GLU A 121 -4.59 -0.32 7.39
CA GLU A 121 -5.67 0.36 6.68
C GLU A 121 -7.01 -0.36 6.87
N GLN A 122 -7.03 -1.70 6.84
CA GLN A 122 -8.25 -2.47 7.12
C GLN A 122 -8.74 -2.29 8.55
N LEU A 123 -7.83 -2.32 9.53
CA LEU A 123 -8.17 -2.09 10.94
C LEU A 123 -8.75 -0.68 11.16
N GLU A 124 -8.11 0.34 10.57
CA GLU A 124 -8.57 1.73 10.64
C GLU A 124 -9.95 1.89 10.00
N LEU A 125 -10.19 1.27 8.84
CA LEU A 125 -11.50 1.28 8.17
C LEU A 125 -12.59 0.60 9.00
N ILE A 126 -12.30 -0.56 9.60
CA ILE A 126 -13.25 -1.25 10.49
C ILE A 126 -13.56 -0.35 11.69
N ASP A 127 -12.55 0.27 12.28
CA ASP A 127 -12.74 1.14 13.44
C ASP A 127 -13.64 2.33 13.14
N ASP A 128 -13.39 3.01 12.02
CA ASP A 128 -14.17 4.14 11.54
C ASP A 128 -15.63 3.78 11.24
N LEU A 129 -15.86 2.68 10.52
CA LEU A 129 -17.20 2.24 10.15
C LEU A 129 -18.05 1.89 11.37
N TYR A 130 -17.49 1.13 12.31
CA TYR A 130 -18.21 0.75 13.52
C TYR A 130 -18.32 1.92 14.50
N GLY A 131 -17.37 2.85 14.53
CA GLY A 131 -17.48 4.10 15.28
C GLY A 131 -18.72 4.89 14.85
N VAL A 132 -18.89 5.10 13.53
CA VAL A 132 -20.08 5.78 12.98
C VAL A 132 -21.38 5.03 13.29
N ALA A 133 -21.37 3.70 13.19
CA ALA A 133 -22.56 2.89 13.48
C ALA A 133 -22.98 2.99 14.96
N LEU A 134 -22.00 2.94 15.87
CA LEU A 134 -22.25 3.07 17.32
C LEU A 134 -22.73 4.47 17.69
N ASP A 135 -22.18 5.51 17.08
CA ASP A 135 -22.65 6.89 17.30
C ASP A 135 -24.10 7.09 16.86
N GLU A 136 -24.53 6.46 15.75
CA GLU A 136 -25.92 6.51 15.29
C GLU A 136 -26.85 5.76 16.25
N VAL A 137 -26.43 4.58 16.73
CA VAL A 137 -27.18 3.79 17.71
C VAL A 137 -27.31 4.53 19.05
N ASP A 138 -26.24 5.18 19.51
CA ASP A 138 -26.25 6.01 20.72
C ASP A 138 -27.16 7.25 20.56
N GLN A 139 -27.26 7.83 19.37
CA GLN A 139 -28.21 8.91 19.08
C GLN A 139 -29.66 8.41 19.13
N LEU A 140 -29.96 7.27 18.50
CA LEU A 140 -31.28 6.66 18.54
C LEU A 140 -31.71 6.34 19.98
N ALA A 141 -30.79 5.84 20.81
CA ALA A 141 -31.04 5.56 22.22
C ALA A 141 -31.46 6.82 23.01
N ARG A 142 -30.88 7.99 22.69
CA ARG A 142 -31.21 9.27 23.34
C ARG A 142 -32.54 9.85 22.90
N THR A 143 -32.97 9.58 21.67
CA THR A 143 -34.21 10.11 21.11
C THR A 143 -35.43 9.22 21.31
N SER A 144 -35.22 7.95 21.65
CA SER A 144 -36.30 7.00 21.86
C SER A 144 -36.90 7.14 23.25
N GLU A 145 -38.21 7.31 23.33
CA GLU A 145 -38.98 7.40 24.58
C GLU A 145 -39.60 6.04 24.99
N ASP A 146 -39.58 5.05 24.09
CA ASP A 146 -40.19 3.72 24.30
C ASP A 146 -39.16 2.74 24.89
N GLU A 147 -39.46 2.20 26.08
CA GLU A 147 -38.59 1.23 26.77
C GLU A 147 -38.31 -0.03 25.92
N ALA A 148 -39.28 -0.49 25.12
CA ALA A 148 -39.10 -1.66 24.26
C ALA A 148 -38.17 -1.37 23.08
N GLU A 149 -38.22 -0.15 22.55
CA GLU A 149 -37.31 0.33 21.51
C GLU A 149 -35.91 0.54 22.08
N GLN A 150 -35.77 1.14 23.27
CA GLN A 150 -34.48 1.28 23.97
C GLN A 150 -33.81 -0.08 24.24
N ALA A 151 -34.58 -1.09 24.68
CA ALA A 151 -34.06 -2.44 24.88
C ALA A 151 -33.58 -3.09 23.56
N THR A 152 -34.23 -2.77 22.44
CA THR A 152 -33.82 -3.24 21.12
C THR A 152 -32.55 -2.53 20.65
N ILE A 153 -32.47 -1.21 20.83
CA ILE A 153 -31.29 -0.41 20.50
C ILE A 153 -30.08 -0.87 21.31
N ALA A 154 -30.25 -1.16 22.61
CA ALA A 154 -29.19 -1.70 23.46
C ALA A 154 -28.64 -3.05 22.94
N ARG A 155 -29.51 -3.95 22.47
CA ARG A 155 -29.08 -5.21 21.85
C ARG A 155 -28.29 -4.99 20.56
N VAL A 156 -28.80 -4.13 19.68
CA VAL A 156 -28.08 -3.78 18.43
C VAL A 156 -26.70 -3.19 18.74
N ARG A 157 -26.60 -2.37 19.78
CA ARG A 157 -25.31 -1.82 20.25
C ARG A 157 -24.36 -2.92 20.69
N GLU A 158 -24.81 -3.86 21.52
CA GLU A 158 -24.01 -4.99 21.98
C GLU A 158 -23.52 -5.85 20.81
N ASP A 159 -24.41 -6.14 19.84
CA ASP A 159 -24.07 -6.90 18.64
C ASP A 159 -22.98 -6.19 17.81
N LEU A 160 -23.10 -4.87 17.59
CA LEU A 160 -22.09 -4.08 16.87
C LEU A 160 -20.74 -4.05 17.57
N VAL A 161 -20.73 -3.93 18.91
CA VAL A 161 -19.49 -3.97 19.71
C VAL A 161 -18.82 -5.33 19.60
N ALA A 162 -19.59 -6.42 19.73
CA ALA A 162 -19.08 -7.77 19.61
C ALA A 162 -18.53 -8.05 18.20
N GLU A 163 -19.23 -7.59 17.16
CA GLU A 163 -18.82 -7.75 15.78
C GLU A 163 -17.51 -6.97 15.49
N ARG A 164 -17.41 -5.69 15.89
CA ARG A 164 -16.18 -4.89 15.78
C ARG A 164 -14.99 -5.60 16.42
N ALA A 165 -15.16 -6.10 17.64
CA ALA A 165 -14.08 -6.79 18.37
C ALA A 165 -13.65 -8.07 17.64
N SER A 166 -14.60 -8.82 17.07
CA SER A 166 -14.31 -10.05 16.33
C SER A 166 -13.55 -9.79 15.03
N LEU A 167 -13.92 -8.75 14.28
CA LEU A 167 -13.28 -8.39 13.00
C LEU A 167 -11.87 -7.85 13.22
N THR A 168 -11.72 -6.97 14.22
CA THR A 168 -10.41 -6.43 14.62
C THR A 168 -9.45 -7.56 14.99
N ARG A 169 -9.91 -8.52 15.81
CA ARG A 169 -9.09 -9.68 16.19
C ARG A 169 -8.73 -10.56 15.00
N ARG A 170 -9.67 -10.82 14.08
CA ARG A 170 -9.39 -11.61 12.87
C ARG A 170 -8.37 -10.94 11.96
N ALA A 171 -8.50 -9.63 11.76
CA ALA A 171 -7.55 -8.87 10.96
C ALA A 171 -6.12 -8.90 11.56
N ASP A 172 -5.99 -8.74 12.88
CA ASP A 172 -4.69 -8.85 13.56
C ASP A 172 -4.08 -10.25 13.41
N LEU A 173 -4.87 -11.31 13.64
CA LEU A 173 -4.39 -12.70 13.48
C LEU A 173 -3.95 -13.01 12.05
N ASN A 174 -4.72 -12.56 11.06
CA ASN A 174 -4.36 -12.74 9.65
C ASN A 174 -3.04 -12.04 9.32
N ALA A 175 -2.88 -10.79 9.78
CA ALA A 175 -1.66 -10.02 9.55
C ALA A 175 -0.42 -10.69 10.17
N ARG A 176 -0.56 -11.23 11.39
CA ARG A 176 0.51 -12.01 12.04
C ARG A 176 0.85 -13.27 11.25
N THR A 177 -0.16 -14.04 10.86
CA THR A 177 0.01 -15.29 10.11
C THR A 177 0.73 -15.04 8.78
N GLU A 178 0.32 -14.03 8.02
CA GLU A 178 0.95 -13.67 6.75
C GLU A 178 2.43 -13.28 6.93
N ARG A 179 2.74 -12.55 8.00
CA ARG A 179 4.11 -12.14 8.34
C ARG A 179 4.99 -13.33 8.73
N GLU A 180 4.48 -14.23 9.57
CA GLU A 180 5.18 -15.48 9.94
C GLU A 180 5.48 -16.33 8.70
N ASP A 181 4.49 -16.50 7.82
CA ASP A 181 4.64 -17.26 6.58
C ASP A 181 5.69 -16.64 5.65
N TYR A 182 5.67 -15.31 5.51
CA TYR A 182 6.69 -14.60 4.76
C TYR A 182 8.09 -14.83 5.34
N CYS A 183 8.28 -14.61 6.64
CA CYS A 183 9.58 -14.75 7.30
C CYS A 183 10.11 -16.18 7.15
N ARG A 184 9.26 -17.17 7.40
CA ARG A 184 9.56 -18.60 7.24
C ARG A 184 10.00 -18.94 5.82
N ILE A 185 9.30 -18.47 4.80
CA ILE A 185 9.66 -18.70 3.39
C ILE A 185 10.98 -18.00 3.05
N ARG A 186 11.16 -16.75 3.49
CA ARG A 186 12.35 -15.96 3.19
C ARG A 186 13.60 -16.55 3.84
N LEU A 187 13.51 -17.04 5.08
CA LEU A 187 14.59 -17.75 5.75
C LEU A 187 15.02 -19.01 4.96
N LYS A 188 14.07 -19.78 4.41
CA LYS A 188 14.41 -20.91 3.53
C LYS A 188 15.18 -20.48 2.28
N VAL A 189 14.80 -19.35 1.69
CA VAL A 189 15.52 -18.79 0.53
C VAL A 189 16.93 -18.35 0.91
N VAL A 190 17.10 -17.66 2.05
CA VAL A 190 18.42 -17.23 2.56
C VAL A 190 19.31 -18.45 2.84
N ALA A 191 18.78 -19.51 3.45
CA ALA A 191 19.51 -20.75 3.69
C ALA A 191 19.98 -21.40 2.38
N ALA A 192 19.14 -21.41 1.34
CA ALA A 192 19.52 -21.93 0.02
C ALA A 192 20.62 -21.07 -0.64
N GLN A 193 20.54 -19.74 -0.54
CA GLN A 193 21.57 -18.83 -1.03
C GLN A 193 22.92 -19.02 -0.31
N ARG A 194 22.89 -19.29 1.00
CA ARG A 194 24.09 -19.58 1.80
C ARG A 194 24.77 -20.87 1.37
N SER A 195 23.98 -21.92 1.10
CA SER A 195 24.48 -23.19 0.58
C SER A 195 25.20 -23.02 -0.75
N GLU A 196 24.61 -22.27 -1.69
CA GLU A 196 25.24 -21.99 -2.98
C GLU A 196 26.51 -21.14 -2.83
N LEU A 197 26.50 -20.15 -1.94
CA LEU A 197 27.66 -19.31 -1.68
C LEU A 197 28.85 -20.14 -1.15
N SER A 198 28.58 -21.10 -0.27
CA SER A 198 29.59 -22.07 0.20
C SER A 198 30.13 -22.92 -0.96
N ALA A 199 29.27 -23.44 -1.82
CA ALA A 199 29.68 -24.25 -2.97
C ALA A 199 30.49 -23.45 -4.01
N VAL A 200 30.25 -22.13 -4.11
CA VAL A 200 30.99 -21.22 -4.97
C VAL A 200 32.35 -20.84 -4.36
N GLU A 201 32.43 -20.72 -3.04
CA GLU A 201 33.68 -20.49 -2.30
C GLU A 201 34.67 -21.64 -2.54
N ASP A 202 34.20 -22.89 -2.48
CA ASP A 202 34.99 -24.10 -2.75
C ASP A 202 35.57 -24.13 -4.19
N ARG A 203 34.94 -23.43 -5.14
CA ARG A 203 35.32 -23.39 -6.56
C ARG A 203 36.27 -22.23 -6.91
N GLY A 204 36.51 -21.29 -5.99
CA GLY A 204 37.46 -20.18 -6.18
C GLY A 204 37.08 -19.17 -7.27
N THR A 205 35.83 -19.16 -7.73
CA THR A 205 35.39 -18.39 -8.92
C THR A 205 35.24 -16.88 -8.67
N PHE A 206 35.19 -16.46 -7.40
CA PHE A 206 34.96 -15.06 -6.98
C PHE A 206 36.02 -14.60 -5.98
N SER A 207 36.22 -13.28 -5.87
CA SER A 207 37.17 -12.72 -4.91
C SER A 207 36.68 -12.93 -3.47
N SER A 208 37.62 -13.15 -2.54
CA SER A 208 37.33 -13.28 -1.09
C SER A 208 36.55 -12.08 -0.54
N GLN A 209 36.81 -10.87 -1.06
CA GLN A 209 36.07 -9.67 -0.69
C GLN A 209 34.61 -9.71 -1.18
N GLY A 210 34.35 -10.25 -2.38
CA GLY A 210 33.01 -10.42 -2.93
C GLY A 210 32.18 -11.42 -2.13
N VAL A 211 32.76 -12.59 -1.82
CA VAL A 211 32.13 -13.63 -1.01
C VAL A 211 31.84 -13.12 0.40
N SER A 212 32.83 -12.52 1.07
CA SER A 212 32.65 -11.96 2.42
C SER A 212 31.61 -10.83 2.48
N SER A 213 31.47 -10.05 1.40
CA SER A 213 30.39 -9.06 1.29
C SER A 213 29.01 -9.70 1.11
N ALA A 214 28.91 -10.81 0.37
CA ALA A 214 27.66 -11.54 0.20
C ALA A 214 27.22 -12.23 1.50
N VAL A 215 28.15 -12.85 2.24
CA VAL A 215 27.87 -13.43 3.57
C VAL A 215 27.30 -12.37 4.52
N ARG A 216 27.97 -11.21 4.65
CA ARG A 216 27.49 -10.11 5.51
C ARG A 216 26.12 -9.58 5.12
N MET A 217 25.78 -9.63 3.83
CA MET A 217 24.45 -9.26 3.34
C MET A 217 23.40 -10.27 3.79
N LEU A 218 23.68 -11.57 3.64
CA LEU A 218 22.77 -12.64 4.08
C LEU A 218 22.59 -12.67 5.60
N ASP A 219 23.67 -12.50 6.37
CA ASP A 219 23.60 -12.43 7.83
C ASP A 219 22.72 -11.26 8.30
N ARG A 220 22.80 -10.11 7.60
CA ARG A 220 21.94 -8.95 7.89
C ARG A 220 20.46 -9.25 7.58
N ASP A 221 20.19 -9.94 6.48
CA ASP A 221 18.83 -10.34 6.11
C ASP A 221 18.27 -11.34 7.14
N GLU A 222 19.07 -12.29 7.61
CA GLU A 222 18.70 -13.30 8.61
C GLU A 222 18.42 -12.67 9.99
N VAL A 223 19.29 -11.77 10.46
CA VAL A 223 19.07 -11.03 11.72
C VAL A 223 17.79 -10.20 11.66
N ARG A 224 17.51 -9.55 10.53
CA ARG A 224 16.27 -8.77 10.36
C ARG A 224 15.04 -9.68 10.43
N LEU A 225 15.06 -10.83 9.76
CA LEU A 225 13.92 -11.74 9.70
C LEU A 225 13.66 -12.44 11.04
N THR A 226 14.71 -12.79 11.78
CA THR A 226 14.61 -13.38 13.11
C THR A 226 14.17 -12.38 14.16
N SER A 227 14.65 -11.12 14.11
CA SER A 227 14.13 -10.06 15.01
C SER A 227 12.63 -9.81 14.82
N PHE A 228 12.12 -10.00 13.60
CA PHE A 228 10.69 -9.84 13.33
C PHE A 228 9.83 -11.02 13.79
N ASP A 229 10.44 -12.19 13.99
CA ASP A 229 9.81 -13.40 14.53
C ASP A 229 9.74 -13.31 16.07
N ASP A 230 10.82 -12.86 16.72
CA ASP A 230 10.88 -12.64 18.17
C ASP A 230 9.92 -11.53 18.65
N ASP A 231 9.71 -10.46 17.85
CA ASP A 231 8.74 -9.40 18.19
C ASP A 231 7.27 -9.87 18.09
N ALA A 232 7.00 -11.01 17.43
CA ALA A 232 5.65 -11.52 17.20
C ALA A 232 5.19 -12.55 18.27
N ASN A 233 6.12 -13.09 19.06
CA ASN A 233 5.91 -14.15 20.06
C ASN A 233 5.98 -13.61 21.50
#